data_AF-A0A7C2UGT5-F1
#
_entry.id   AF-A0A7C2UGT5-F1
#
_cell.length_a   1.000
_cell.length_b   1.000
_cell.length_c   1.000
_cell.angle_alpha   90.00
_cell.angle_beta   90.00
_cell.angle_gamma   90.00
#
_symmetry.space_group_name_H-M   'P 1'
#
loop_
_entity.id
_entity.type
_entity.pdbx_description
1 polymer ?
#
loop_
_entity_poly.entity_id
_entity_poly.type
_entity_poly.pdbx_seq_one_letter_code
_entity_poly.pdbx_strand_id
1 'polypeptide(L)'
;MFRRKRIRPVIADINKGIYGNVDVINSTGIFGWIVDLDSPELPVLELYINDQKVSETLPSVRREDIVKIINREILVGFEFHWTNLQIPEELKNKKVKVKVIHQRTGVPIAPGEMEFDLSLLEKEEHEYIGSLDAVKGFYVYGWAYNKENPEERVEVVVLVDGKPVAEGIADVFRQDLLDAGIGDGKHGFVIELPLICFDDMVHHITISVKNKKISSQTFFLNRPPFTMFYFYLDNSNSNTSERSLSKTKIIIQNSSQQQEVYANSVLRSYDFIEVIEVEVPSLIWNFFEDEELIIRVVANEKEFKTFKLKREEILEKFEKFLAEIDALPLDDFEIQYKVLHTLEHLSCSNLVNELSEQAKISLCRLIERLNLWYLFKDKIDLTTFSQLFVKSFKLDNKFLLLNKLLKQLNLELV
;
A
#
# COMPACT_ATOMS: atom_id res chain seq x y z
N MET A 1 -34.37 1.73 1.50
CA MET A 1 -35.27 2.88 1.27
C MET A 1 -36.16 3.09 2.50
N PHE A 2 -35.62 3.70 3.57
CA PHE A 2 -36.43 4.03 4.76
C PHE A 2 -37.40 5.16 4.40
N ARG A 3 -38.70 4.87 4.32
CA ARG A 3 -39.72 5.93 4.19
C ARG A 3 -39.66 6.81 5.44
N ARG A 4 -39.15 8.05 5.29
CA ARG A 4 -39.15 9.09 6.34
C ARG A 4 -40.56 9.15 6.95
N LYS A 5 -40.72 8.84 8.24
CA LYS A 5 -42.02 8.86 8.93
C LYS A 5 -42.44 10.33 9.12
N ARG A 6 -43.15 10.88 8.14
CA ARG A 6 -43.60 12.29 8.14
C ARG A 6 -44.75 12.48 9.12
N ILE A 7 -44.70 13.55 9.91
CA ILE A 7 -45.80 13.97 10.76
C ILE A 7 -46.86 14.62 9.88
N ARG A 8 -48.15 14.30 10.12
CA ARG A 8 -49.25 14.90 9.36
C ARG A 8 -49.32 16.40 9.66
N PRO A 9 -49.32 17.27 8.64
CA PRO A 9 -49.41 18.72 8.85
C PRO A 9 -50.71 19.11 9.56
N VAL A 10 -50.61 20.07 10.49
CA VAL A 10 -51.76 20.69 11.14
C VAL A 10 -51.69 22.19 10.88
N ILE A 11 -52.62 22.69 10.07
CA ILE A 11 -52.76 24.11 9.73
C ILE A 11 -54.18 24.50 10.12
N ALA A 12 -54.31 25.36 11.14
CA ALA A 12 -55.61 25.71 11.72
C ALA A 12 -56.38 26.74 10.87
N ASP A 13 -55.65 27.66 10.23
CA ASP A 13 -56.18 28.69 9.34
C ASP A 13 -55.26 28.81 8.11
N ILE A 14 -55.82 28.67 6.92
CA ILE A 14 -55.07 28.72 5.65
C ILE A 14 -54.82 30.14 5.14
N ASN A 15 -55.35 31.17 5.81
CA ASN A 15 -55.20 32.56 5.40
C ASN A 15 -54.25 33.38 6.27
N LYS A 16 -53.86 32.88 7.45
CA LYS A 16 -53.00 33.60 8.39
C LYS A 16 -52.30 32.67 9.36
N GLY A 17 -51.21 33.13 9.93
CA GLY A 17 -50.41 32.45 10.92
C GLY A 17 -49.18 31.74 10.35
N ILE A 18 -48.35 31.27 11.26
CA ILE A 18 -47.13 30.54 10.95
C ILE A 18 -47.28 29.13 11.50
N TYR A 19 -47.14 28.14 10.63
CA TYR A 19 -47.26 26.73 10.97
C TYR A 19 -46.04 25.99 10.49
N GLY A 20 -45.56 25.05 11.29
CA GLY A 20 -44.42 24.25 10.90
C GLY A 20 -44.14 23.16 11.91
N ASN A 21 -43.36 22.18 11.49
CA ASN A 21 -42.93 21.09 12.33
C ASN A 21 -41.59 20.53 11.83
N VAL A 22 -40.70 20.22 12.76
CA VAL A 22 -39.56 19.33 12.53
C VAL A 22 -40.10 17.90 12.53
N ASP A 23 -40.10 17.28 11.36
CA ASP A 23 -40.65 15.95 11.18
C ASP A 23 -39.67 14.86 11.67
N VAL A 24 -38.37 15.05 11.39
CA VAL A 24 -37.33 14.05 11.65
C VAL A 24 -36.02 14.73 12.00
N ILE A 25 -35.35 14.20 13.03
CA ILE A 25 -33.92 14.39 13.29
C ILE A 25 -33.26 13.00 13.31
N ASN A 26 -32.24 12.78 12.47
CA ASN A 26 -31.58 11.47 12.31
C ASN A 26 -30.10 11.65 11.93
N SER A 27 -29.39 10.59 11.55
CA SER A 27 -27.96 10.65 11.16
C SER A 27 -27.65 11.49 9.93
N THR A 28 -28.64 11.75 9.06
CA THR A 28 -28.44 12.53 7.82
C THR A 28 -28.68 14.02 8.00
N GLY A 29 -29.62 14.39 8.86
CA GLY A 29 -29.98 15.79 9.03
C GLY A 29 -31.23 16.01 9.87
N ILE A 30 -31.72 17.24 9.78
CA ILE A 30 -32.96 17.72 10.40
C ILE A 30 -33.88 18.15 9.26
N PHE A 31 -35.08 17.59 9.25
CA PHE A 31 -36.03 17.76 8.16
C PHE A 31 -37.39 18.13 8.71
N GLY A 32 -38.06 19.05 8.03
CA GLY A 32 -39.39 19.46 8.43
C GLY A 32 -40.08 20.30 7.38
N TRP A 33 -41.09 21.04 7.82
CA TRP A 33 -41.80 21.99 6.99
C TRP A 33 -42.16 23.24 7.76
N ILE A 34 -42.33 24.34 7.04
CA ILE A 34 -42.81 25.62 7.55
C ILE A 34 -43.63 26.34 6.48
N VAL A 35 -44.63 27.07 6.93
CA VAL A 35 -45.44 27.98 6.14
C VAL A 35 -45.62 29.25 6.97
N ASP A 36 -45.28 30.39 6.40
CA ASP A 36 -45.58 31.71 6.94
C ASP A 36 -46.65 32.34 6.05
N LEU A 37 -47.90 32.37 6.52
CA LEU A 37 -49.03 32.95 5.77
C LEU A 37 -49.21 34.45 6.06
N ASP A 38 -48.48 34.99 7.04
CA ASP A 38 -48.51 36.40 7.41
C ASP A 38 -47.50 37.24 6.61
N SER A 39 -46.65 36.58 5.81
CA SER A 39 -45.62 37.20 4.97
C SER A 39 -45.65 36.65 3.54
N PRO A 40 -45.46 37.49 2.50
CA PRO A 40 -45.27 37.03 1.13
C PRO A 40 -43.85 36.50 0.86
N GLU A 41 -42.88 36.76 1.75
CA GLU A 41 -41.50 36.31 1.62
C GLU A 41 -41.31 34.88 2.15
N LEU A 42 -40.34 34.14 1.60
CA LEU A 42 -40.00 32.82 2.12
C LEU A 42 -39.42 32.94 3.53
N PRO A 43 -39.90 32.14 4.50
CA PRO A 43 -39.44 32.23 5.87
C PRO A 43 -37.98 31.75 5.97
N VAL A 44 -37.12 32.57 6.59
CA VAL A 44 -35.76 32.17 6.94
C VAL A 44 -35.78 31.35 8.22
N LEU A 45 -35.13 30.19 8.17
CA LEU A 45 -34.99 29.28 9.30
C LEU A 45 -33.56 29.30 9.81
N GLU A 46 -33.40 29.43 11.12
CA GLU A 46 -32.10 29.37 11.78
C GLU A 46 -31.99 28.07 12.58
N LEU A 47 -30.85 27.39 12.47
CA LEU A 47 -30.52 26.22 13.26
C LEU A 47 -29.60 26.59 14.41
N TYR A 48 -29.99 26.21 15.62
CA TYR A 48 -29.20 26.37 16.84
C TYR A 48 -28.84 25.00 17.45
N ILE A 49 -27.60 24.88 17.93
CA ILE A 49 -27.11 23.75 18.73
C ILE A 49 -26.58 24.31 20.06
N ASN A 50 -27.12 23.85 21.20
CA ASN A 50 -26.77 24.34 22.54
C ASN A 50 -26.71 25.89 22.62
N ASP A 51 -27.75 26.55 22.10
CA ASP A 51 -27.90 28.02 22.03
C ASP A 51 -26.96 28.78 21.07
N GLN A 52 -26.08 28.09 20.34
CA GLN A 52 -25.26 28.70 19.29
C GLN A 52 -25.91 28.54 17.91
N LYS A 53 -26.08 29.64 17.16
CA LYS A 53 -26.50 29.59 15.76
C LYS A 53 -25.41 28.91 14.92
N VAL A 54 -25.76 27.83 14.22
CA VAL A 54 -24.81 27.07 13.38
C VAL A 54 -25.09 27.20 11.90
N SER A 55 -26.32 27.50 11.48
CA SER A 55 -26.68 27.63 10.07
C SER A 55 -28.04 28.31 9.89
N GLU A 56 -28.35 28.67 8.65
CA GLU A 56 -29.64 29.16 8.22
C GLU A 56 -30.03 28.57 6.85
N THR A 57 -31.33 28.46 6.58
CA THR A 57 -31.84 27.94 5.31
C THR A 57 -33.20 28.53 4.95
N LEU A 58 -33.61 28.31 3.71
CA LEU A 58 -34.95 28.61 3.19
C LEU A 58 -35.68 27.30 2.85
N PRO A 59 -37.02 27.27 2.90
CA PRO A 59 -37.79 26.17 2.35
C PRO A 59 -37.50 25.98 0.86
N SER A 60 -37.08 24.78 0.49
CA SER A 60 -36.68 24.43 -0.89
C SER A 60 -37.38 23.17 -1.40
N VAL A 61 -38.04 22.41 -0.51
CA VAL A 61 -38.66 21.14 -0.84
C VAL A 61 -40.18 21.29 -0.98
N ARG A 62 -40.71 20.75 -2.07
CA ARG A 62 -42.16 20.66 -2.31
C ARG A 62 -42.78 19.57 -1.42
N ARG A 63 -43.88 19.89 -0.75
CA ARG A 63 -44.66 18.94 0.08
C ARG A 63 -46.09 18.84 -0.43
N GLU A 64 -46.39 17.80 -1.20
CA GLU A 64 -47.72 17.61 -1.81
C GLU A 64 -48.87 17.58 -0.80
N ASP A 65 -48.64 17.01 0.38
CA ASP A 65 -49.62 16.96 1.47
C ASP A 65 -50.00 18.35 1.97
N ILE A 66 -49.06 19.29 2.00
CA ILE A 66 -49.27 20.67 2.43
C ILE A 66 -49.81 21.53 1.29
N VAL A 67 -49.26 21.36 0.08
CA VAL A 67 -49.76 22.03 -1.15
C VAL A 67 -51.24 21.74 -1.36
N LYS A 68 -51.71 20.51 -1.09
CA LYS A 68 -53.13 20.15 -1.15
C LYS A 68 -53.98 20.85 -0.08
N ILE A 69 -53.45 21.08 1.12
CA ILE A 69 -54.16 21.78 2.21
C ILE A 69 -54.30 23.27 1.91
N ILE A 70 -53.22 23.91 1.48
CA ILE A 70 -53.17 25.36 1.20
C ILE A 70 -53.78 25.69 -0.17
N ASN A 71 -53.81 24.71 -1.08
CA ASN A 71 -54.24 24.85 -2.47
C ASN A 71 -53.44 25.93 -3.22
N ARG A 72 -52.12 25.97 -2.99
CA ARG A 72 -51.17 26.89 -3.64
C ARG A 72 -49.85 26.21 -3.92
N GLU A 73 -49.21 26.59 -5.01
CA GLU A 73 -47.87 26.14 -5.38
C GLU A 73 -46.81 26.87 -4.53
N ILE A 74 -46.28 26.20 -3.51
CA ILE A 74 -45.32 26.76 -2.57
C ILE A 74 -44.30 25.71 -2.11
N LEU A 75 -43.05 26.15 -1.91
CA LEU A 75 -41.99 25.36 -1.28
C LEU A 75 -42.04 25.60 0.22
N VAL A 76 -42.14 24.51 0.98
CA VAL A 76 -42.44 24.57 2.42
C VAL A 76 -41.57 23.61 3.23
N GLY A 77 -40.97 22.61 2.60
CA GLY A 77 -40.06 21.69 3.25
C GLY A 77 -38.67 22.30 3.38
N PHE A 78 -38.06 22.15 4.55
CA PHE A 78 -36.69 22.57 4.83
C PHE A 78 -35.82 21.36 5.19
N GLU A 79 -34.52 21.49 4.92
CA GLU A 79 -33.53 20.48 5.23
C GLU A 79 -32.25 21.13 5.77
N PHE A 80 -31.76 20.68 6.91
CA PHE A 80 -30.40 20.92 7.39
C PHE A 80 -29.65 19.59 7.36
N HIS A 81 -28.61 19.49 6.53
CA HIS A 81 -27.78 18.29 6.41
C HIS A 81 -26.54 18.44 7.29
N TRP A 82 -26.26 17.47 8.17
CA TRP A 82 -25.14 17.59 9.12
C TRP A 82 -23.79 17.80 8.44
N THR A 83 -23.60 17.22 7.26
CA THR A 83 -22.39 17.36 6.44
C THR A 83 -22.09 18.78 6.00
N ASN A 84 -23.11 19.65 5.98
CA ASN A 84 -22.99 21.03 5.50
C ASN A 84 -22.87 22.03 6.67
N LEU A 85 -22.88 21.56 7.91
CA LEU A 85 -22.86 22.38 9.11
C LEU A 85 -21.44 22.45 9.69
N GLN A 86 -21.04 23.65 10.12
CA GLN A 86 -19.82 23.83 10.90
C GLN A 86 -20.14 23.63 12.38
N ILE A 87 -20.04 22.39 12.85
CA ILE A 87 -20.26 22.04 14.26
C ILE A 87 -18.97 22.27 15.05
N PRO A 88 -18.98 23.06 16.14
CA PRO A 88 -17.83 23.22 17.02
C PRO A 88 -17.30 21.87 17.52
N GLU A 89 -15.99 21.66 17.47
CA GLU A 89 -15.34 20.39 17.90
C GLU A 89 -15.74 19.97 19.32
N GLU A 90 -15.93 20.94 20.22
CA GLU A 90 -16.31 20.71 21.62
C GLU A 90 -17.67 20.02 21.79
N LEU A 91 -18.53 20.10 20.77
CA LEU A 91 -19.87 19.54 20.76
C LEU A 91 -19.92 18.16 20.08
N LYS A 92 -18.91 17.78 19.31
CA LYS A 92 -18.87 16.45 18.69
C LYS A 92 -18.88 15.35 19.74
N ASN A 93 -19.48 14.20 19.39
CA ASN A 93 -19.61 13.03 20.26
C ASN A 93 -20.32 13.25 21.59
N LYS A 94 -21.19 14.26 21.66
CA LYS A 94 -22.03 14.55 22.82
C LYS A 94 -23.50 14.59 22.44
N LYS A 95 -24.35 14.36 23.44
CA LYS A 95 -25.75 14.75 23.36
C LYS A 95 -25.85 16.27 23.37
N VAL A 96 -26.54 16.81 22.38
CA VAL A 96 -26.76 18.24 22.21
C VAL A 96 -28.25 18.53 22.09
N LYS A 97 -28.61 19.77 22.36
CA LYS A 97 -29.95 20.28 22.15
C LYS A 97 -30.00 21.06 20.85
N VAL A 98 -30.98 20.73 20.03
CA VAL A 98 -31.16 21.22 18.67
C VAL A 98 -32.48 21.96 18.58
N LYS A 99 -32.46 23.15 17.98
CA LYS A 99 -33.64 24.00 17.83
C LYS A 99 -33.64 24.67 16.46
N VAL A 100 -34.78 24.61 15.76
CA VAL A 100 -35.01 25.36 14.52
C VAL A 100 -35.90 26.55 14.85
N ILE A 101 -35.47 27.75 14.46
CA ILE A 101 -36.14 29.01 14.79
C ILE A 101 -36.60 29.70 13.50
N HIS A 102 -37.82 30.24 13.51
CA HIS A 102 -38.25 31.18 12.50
C HIS A 102 -37.62 32.55 12.74
N GLN A 103 -36.71 32.99 11.85
CA GLN A 103 -35.88 34.18 12.08
C GLN A 103 -36.70 35.44 12.42
N ARG A 104 -37.79 35.68 11.66
CA ARG A 104 -38.60 36.90 11.79
C ARG A 104 -39.35 37.00 13.12
N THR A 105 -39.75 35.88 13.71
CA THR A 105 -40.53 35.88 14.96
C THR A 105 -39.72 35.43 16.17
N GLY A 106 -38.56 34.81 15.98
CA GLY A 106 -37.76 34.21 17.06
C GLY A 106 -38.41 32.97 17.69
N VAL A 107 -39.56 32.51 17.16
CA VAL A 107 -40.32 31.39 17.73
C VAL A 107 -39.74 30.07 17.22
N PRO A 108 -39.50 29.08 18.11
CA PRO A 108 -39.13 27.74 17.69
C PRO A 108 -40.21 27.06 16.86
N ILE A 109 -39.78 26.34 15.82
CA ILE A 109 -40.66 25.42 15.09
C ILE A 109 -40.93 24.20 15.97
N ALA A 110 -42.18 23.73 15.99
CA ALA A 110 -42.58 22.56 16.79
C ALA A 110 -41.68 21.34 16.45
N PRO A 111 -41.33 20.49 17.43
CA PRO A 111 -41.74 20.51 18.83
C PRO A 111 -40.94 21.49 19.72
N GLY A 112 -40.03 22.26 19.13
CA GLY A 112 -39.14 23.17 19.84
C GLY A 112 -37.74 22.61 20.00
N GLU A 113 -37.27 22.52 21.24
CA GLU A 113 -35.95 22.01 21.56
C GLU A 113 -35.97 20.47 21.61
N MET A 114 -35.05 19.83 20.89
CA MET A 114 -34.95 18.37 20.78
C MET A 114 -33.54 17.92 21.16
N GLU A 115 -33.41 16.79 21.84
CA GLU A 115 -32.11 16.18 22.08
C GLU A 115 -31.69 15.31 20.89
N PHE A 116 -30.42 15.43 20.49
CA PHE A 116 -29.80 14.57 19.50
C PHE A 116 -28.39 14.20 19.95
N ASP A 117 -28.00 12.95 19.73
CA ASP A 117 -26.68 12.46 20.08
C ASP A 117 -25.76 12.59 18.85
N LEU A 118 -24.87 13.59 18.85
CA LEU A 118 -23.94 13.82 17.74
C LEU A 118 -22.93 12.67 17.57
N SER A 119 -22.75 11.80 18.56
CA SER A 119 -21.97 10.56 18.38
C SER A 119 -22.61 9.61 17.36
N LEU A 120 -23.90 9.78 17.05
CA LEU A 120 -24.56 9.02 16.00
C LEU A 120 -24.11 9.42 14.59
N LEU A 121 -23.49 10.59 14.41
CA LEU A 121 -22.96 11.04 13.12
C LEU A 121 -21.67 10.32 12.74
N GLU A 122 -20.87 9.90 13.73
CA GLU A 122 -19.70 9.05 13.49
C GLU A 122 -20.08 7.57 13.24
N LYS A 123 -21.36 7.23 13.46
CA LYS A 123 -21.89 5.87 13.46
C LYS A 123 -22.43 5.39 12.12
N GLU A 124 -22.28 6.16 11.03
CA GLU A 124 -22.19 5.55 9.70
C GLU A 124 -20.78 4.98 9.56
N GLU A 125 -20.57 3.87 10.28
CA GLU A 125 -19.50 2.96 9.95
C GLU A 125 -19.79 2.45 8.54
N HIS A 126 -19.06 2.98 7.56
CA HIS A 126 -18.88 2.25 6.32
C HIS A 126 -18.45 0.84 6.75
N GLU A 127 -19.31 -0.16 6.53
CA GLU A 127 -19.05 -1.54 6.91
C GLU A 127 -18.01 -2.07 5.92
N TYR A 128 -16.76 -1.67 6.16
CA TYR A 128 -15.62 -2.18 5.45
C TYR A 128 -15.38 -3.61 5.94
N ILE A 129 -15.44 -4.53 5.00
CA ILE A 129 -15.10 -5.92 5.23
C ILE A 129 -13.88 -6.28 4.39
N GLY A 130 -13.15 -7.30 4.80
CA GLY A 130 -11.96 -7.70 4.09
C GLY A 130 -11.22 -8.82 4.78
N SER A 131 -10.19 -9.31 4.10
CA SER A 131 -9.31 -10.36 4.61
C SER A 131 -7.88 -10.01 4.32
N LEU A 132 -7.02 -10.38 5.26
CA LEU A 132 -5.59 -10.47 5.09
C LEU A 132 -5.27 -11.92 4.78
N ASP A 133 -4.84 -12.21 3.56
CA ASP A 133 -4.76 -13.59 3.07
C ASP A 133 -3.36 -14.18 3.28
N ALA A 134 -2.31 -13.42 2.93
CA ALA A 134 -0.93 -13.86 3.08
C ALA A 134 0.06 -12.70 3.00
N VAL A 135 1.27 -12.94 3.52
CA VAL A 135 2.48 -12.22 3.12
C VAL A 135 3.33 -13.20 2.31
N LYS A 136 3.67 -12.84 1.06
CA LYS A 136 4.53 -13.66 0.19
C LYS A 136 5.59 -12.76 -0.44
N GLY A 137 6.85 -13.13 -0.23
CA GLY A 137 7.96 -12.24 -0.55
C GLY A 137 7.81 -10.92 0.17
N PHE A 138 7.86 -9.82 -0.57
CA PHE A 138 7.69 -8.47 -0.03
C PHE A 138 6.25 -7.96 -0.08
N TYR A 139 5.28 -8.78 -0.49
CA TYR A 139 3.92 -8.32 -0.75
C TYR A 139 2.91 -8.88 0.24
N VAL A 140 2.01 -8.01 0.69
CA VAL A 140 0.83 -8.34 1.48
C VAL A 140 -0.35 -8.48 0.52
N TYR A 141 -1.03 -9.61 0.61
CA TYR A 141 -2.18 -9.97 -0.21
C TYR A 141 -3.44 -9.99 0.63
N GLY A 142 -4.54 -9.56 0.02
CA GLY A 142 -5.85 -9.63 0.64
C GLY A 142 -6.92 -9.00 -0.22
N TRP A 143 -8.01 -8.61 0.43
CA TRP A 143 -9.09 -7.86 -0.18
C TRP A 143 -9.77 -6.96 0.83
N ALA A 144 -10.34 -5.85 0.36
CA ALA A 144 -11.11 -4.91 1.16
C ALA A 144 -12.27 -4.34 0.33
N TYR A 145 -13.44 -4.24 0.94
CA TYR A 145 -14.69 -3.91 0.26
C TYR A 145 -15.56 -3.00 1.10
N ASN A 146 -16.09 -1.94 0.49
CA ASN A 146 -17.13 -1.12 1.10
C ASN A 146 -18.52 -1.68 0.75
N LYS A 147 -19.21 -2.24 1.74
CA LYS A 147 -20.56 -2.79 1.54
C LYS A 147 -21.61 -1.76 1.18
N GLU A 148 -21.43 -0.51 1.60
CA GLU A 148 -22.36 0.58 1.34
C GLU A 148 -22.14 1.24 -0.02
N ASN A 149 -20.92 1.16 -0.54
CA ASN A 149 -20.55 1.64 -1.87
C ASN A 149 -19.74 0.58 -2.63
N PRO A 150 -20.41 -0.42 -3.24
CA PRO A 150 -19.74 -1.53 -3.93
C PRO A 150 -18.81 -1.12 -5.07
N GLU A 151 -19.00 0.07 -5.64
CA GLU A 151 -18.15 0.60 -6.72
C GLU A 151 -16.89 1.30 -6.19
N GLU A 152 -16.80 1.56 -4.89
CA GLU A 152 -15.63 2.20 -4.28
C GLU A 152 -14.41 1.27 -4.33
N ARG A 153 -13.30 1.81 -4.86
CA ARG A 153 -11.99 1.19 -4.70
C ARG A 153 -11.36 1.70 -3.42
N VAL A 154 -11.23 0.79 -2.48
CA VAL A 154 -10.89 1.12 -1.10
C VAL A 154 -9.37 1.27 -0.98
N GLU A 155 -8.93 2.36 -0.38
CA GLU A 155 -7.53 2.53 0.02
C GLU A 155 -7.27 1.76 1.32
N VAL A 156 -6.30 0.86 1.28
CA VAL A 156 -5.89 -0.02 2.36
C VAL A 156 -4.54 0.44 2.88
N VAL A 157 -4.46 0.68 4.18
CA VAL A 157 -3.21 0.97 4.90
C VAL A 157 -2.76 -0.28 5.64
N VAL A 158 -1.53 -0.69 5.42
CA VAL A 158 -0.88 -1.80 6.13
C VAL A 158 -0.07 -1.27 7.30
N LEU A 159 -0.32 -1.82 8.48
CA LEU A 159 0.42 -1.54 9.70
C LEU A 159 1.20 -2.78 10.13
N VAL A 160 2.46 -2.58 10.50
CA VAL A 160 3.33 -3.59 11.15
C VAL A 160 3.50 -3.17 12.60
N ASP A 161 3.07 -4.03 13.53
CA ASP A 161 3.10 -3.76 14.99
C ASP A 161 2.47 -2.43 15.38
N GLY A 162 1.38 -2.07 14.71
CA GLY A 162 0.62 -0.84 14.96
C GLY A 162 1.20 0.43 14.32
N LYS A 163 2.29 0.34 13.56
CA LYS A 163 2.85 1.47 12.79
C LYS A 163 2.45 1.36 11.32
N PRO A 164 1.89 2.40 10.69
CA PRO A 164 1.63 2.38 9.24
C PRO A 164 2.96 2.35 8.47
N VAL A 165 3.09 1.42 7.53
CA VAL A 165 4.33 1.20 6.76
C VAL A 165 4.12 1.24 5.25
N ALA A 166 2.91 0.95 4.77
CA ALA A 166 2.58 0.92 3.35
C ALA A 166 1.09 1.18 3.13
N GLU A 167 0.74 1.58 1.92
CA GLU A 167 -0.64 1.80 1.47
C GLU A 167 -0.83 1.34 0.02
N GLY A 168 -2.06 1.03 -0.35
CA GLY A 168 -2.40 0.67 -1.72
C GLY A 168 -3.90 0.54 -1.93
N ILE A 169 -4.31 0.42 -3.18
CA ILE A 169 -5.72 0.39 -3.58
C ILE A 169 -6.19 -1.05 -3.77
N ALA A 170 -7.38 -1.36 -3.27
CA ALA A 170 -8.07 -2.62 -3.50
C ALA A 170 -8.85 -2.59 -4.82
N ASP A 171 -8.15 -2.84 -5.94
CA ASP A 171 -8.69 -2.82 -7.30
C ASP A 171 -8.37 -4.06 -8.15
N VAL A 172 -7.70 -5.06 -7.56
CA VAL A 172 -7.28 -6.29 -8.25
C VAL A 172 -8.48 -7.24 -8.40
N PHE A 173 -8.72 -7.69 -9.64
CA PHE A 173 -9.78 -8.65 -9.94
C PHE A 173 -9.50 -10.03 -9.35
N ARG A 174 -10.51 -10.61 -8.73
CA ARG A 174 -10.50 -11.93 -8.11
C ARG A 174 -11.81 -12.67 -8.38
N GLN A 175 -11.70 -13.83 -9.02
CA GLN A 175 -12.87 -14.64 -9.39
C GLN A 175 -13.65 -15.12 -8.15
N ASP A 176 -12.96 -15.48 -7.07
CA ASP A 176 -13.57 -15.92 -5.82
C ASP A 176 -14.40 -14.82 -5.15
N LEU A 177 -13.98 -13.55 -5.26
CA LEU A 177 -14.76 -12.42 -4.74
C LEU A 177 -16.03 -12.19 -5.57
N LEU A 178 -15.92 -12.29 -6.90
CA LEU A 178 -17.08 -12.18 -7.79
C LEU A 178 -18.09 -13.30 -7.52
N ASP A 179 -17.62 -14.54 -7.40
CA ASP A 179 -18.47 -15.71 -7.13
C ASP A 179 -19.15 -15.62 -5.75
N ALA A 180 -18.51 -14.97 -4.78
CA ALA A 180 -19.06 -14.69 -3.45
C ALA A 180 -20.03 -13.49 -3.42
N GLY A 181 -20.26 -12.80 -4.55
CA GLY A 181 -21.14 -11.64 -4.65
C GLY A 181 -20.56 -10.36 -4.05
N ILE A 182 -19.24 -10.24 -3.97
CA ILE A 182 -18.54 -9.04 -3.48
C ILE A 182 -18.27 -8.11 -4.68
N GLY A 183 -19.15 -7.13 -4.84
CA GLY A 183 -19.05 -6.09 -5.89
C GLY A 183 -18.87 -6.67 -7.29
N ASP A 184 -17.90 -6.14 -8.04
CA ASP A 184 -17.52 -6.59 -9.38
C ASP A 184 -16.30 -7.54 -9.39
N GLY A 185 -15.90 -8.04 -8.20
CA GLY A 185 -14.72 -8.87 -8.01
C GLY A 185 -13.39 -8.09 -7.99
N LYS A 186 -13.37 -6.78 -8.23
CA LYS A 186 -12.15 -5.95 -8.23
C LYS A 186 -11.91 -5.29 -6.89
N HIS A 187 -11.80 -6.11 -5.86
CA HIS A 187 -11.60 -5.68 -4.48
C HIS A 187 -10.38 -6.33 -3.82
N GLY A 188 -9.57 -7.06 -4.58
CA GLY A 188 -8.29 -7.58 -4.11
C GLY A 188 -7.23 -6.47 -4.04
N PHE A 189 -6.22 -6.64 -3.18
CA PHE A 189 -5.03 -5.78 -3.16
C PHE A 189 -3.76 -6.62 -3.12
N VAL A 190 -2.67 -6.01 -3.61
CA VAL A 190 -1.28 -6.48 -3.48
C VAL A 190 -0.44 -5.27 -3.11
N ILE A 191 0.08 -5.24 -1.89
CA ILE A 191 0.78 -4.06 -1.33
C ILE A 191 2.19 -4.45 -0.94
N GLU A 192 3.19 -3.72 -1.44
CA GLU A 192 4.59 -3.94 -1.11
C GLU A 192 4.90 -3.41 0.30
N LEU A 193 5.58 -4.24 1.11
CA LEU A 193 6.10 -3.86 2.41
C LEU A 193 7.55 -3.35 2.27
N PRO A 194 7.91 -2.29 3.01
CA PRO A 194 9.30 -1.88 3.12
C PRO A 194 10.18 -3.02 3.66
N LEU A 195 11.38 -3.19 3.07
CA LEU A 195 12.34 -4.23 3.46
C LEU A 195 12.69 -4.22 4.95
N ILE A 196 12.63 -3.06 5.60
CA ILE A 196 12.88 -2.89 7.04
C ILE A 196 11.89 -3.68 7.93
N CYS A 197 10.76 -4.14 7.39
CA CYS A 197 9.79 -4.97 8.10
C CYS A 197 10.18 -6.45 8.16
N PHE A 198 11.17 -6.88 7.38
CA PHE A 198 11.62 -8.25 7.27
C PHE A 198 12.89 -8.41 8.10
N ASP A 199 12.77 -8.86 9.34
CA ASP A 199 13.84 -8.82 10.35
C ASP A 199 14.11 -10.17 11.04
N ASP A 200 13.53 -11.27 10.53
CA ASP A 200 13.51 -12.62 11.12
C ASP A 200 12.72 -12.72 12.44
N MET A 201 11.72 -11.86 12.61
CA MET A 201 10.81 -11.89 13.75
C MET A 201 9.36 -12.09 13.34
N VAL A 202 8.58 -12.39 14.37
CA VAL A 202 7.12 -12.48 14.32
C VAL A 202 6.54 -11.08 14.44
N HIS A 203 5.86 -10.61 13.40
CA HIS A 203 5.18 -9.31 13.38
C HIS A 203 3.66 -9.46 13.31
N HIS A 204 2.97 -8.50 13.93
CA HIS A 204 1.52 -8.38 13.85
C HIS A 204 1.13 -7.43 12.73
N ILE A 205 0.67 -8.00 11.61
CA ILE A 205 0.24 -7.26 10.43
C ILE A 205 -1.24 -6.92 10.56
N THR A 206 -1.57 -5.66 10.37
CA THR A 206 -2.96 -5.17 10.38
C THR A 206 -3.23 -4.45 9.08
N ILE A 207 -4.38 -4.72 8.47
CA ILE A 207 -4.91 -3.89 7.39
C ILE A 207 -6.02 -3.00 7.92
N SER A 208 -6.03 -1.74 7.49
CA SER A 208 -7.03 -0.76 7.89
C SER A 208 -7.51 0.07 6.71
N VAL A 209 -8.71 0.60 6.83
CA VAL A 209 -9.34 1.48 5.84
C VAL A 209 -9.90 2.68 6.58
N LYS A 210 -9.57 3.91 6.16
CA LYS A 210 -9.97 5.15 6.86
C LYS A 210 -9.74 5.07 8.39
N ASN A 211 -8.57 4.56 8.80
CA ASN A 211 -8.16 4.31 10.18
C ASN A 211 -8.98 3.25 10.96
N LYS A 212 -9.87 2.49 10.30
CA LYS A 212 -10.59 1.37 10.90
C LYS A 212 -9.90 0.05 10.55
N LYS A 213 -9.55 -0.73 11.58
CA LYS A 213 -8.98 -2.07 11.41
C LYS A 213 -9.99 -2.99 10.74
N ILE A 214 -9.56 -3.67 9.67
CA ILE A 214 -10.37 -4.63 8.92
C ILE A 214 -10.01 -6.06 9.32
N SER A 215 -8.73 -6.40 9.21
CA SER A 215 -8.20 -7.72 9.54
C SER A 215 -6.81 -7.59 10.10
N SER A 216 -6.40 -8.59 10.88
CA SER A 216 -5.06 -8.64 11.43
C SER A 216 -4.65 -10.05 11.80
N GLN A 217 -3.42 -10.39 11.46
CA GLN A 217 -2.82 -11.69 11.69
C GLN A 217 -1.33 -11.53 11.95
N THR A 218 -0.73 -12.59 12.45
CA THR A 218 0.69 -12.62 12.79
C THR A 218 1.47 -13.37 11.70
N PHE A 219 2.56 -12.78 11.22
CA PHE A 219 3.44 -13.37 10.22
C PHE A 219 4.87 -13.36 10.71
N PHE A 220 5.60 -14.43 10.45
CA PHE A 220 7.06 -14.42 10.59
C PHE A 220 7.64 -13.83 9.30
N LEU A 221 8.33 -12.69 9.39
CA LEU A 221 8.88 -12.00 8.24
C LEU A 221 10.38 -12.28 8.14
N ASN A 222 10.73 -13.31 7.36
CA ASN A 222 12.13 -13.65 7.07
C ASN A 222 12.84 -12.45 6.46
N ARG A 223 14.00 -12.06 6.99
CA ARG A 223 14.90 -11.17 6.27
C ARG A 223 15.09 -11.72 4.87
N PRO A 224 15.01 -10.88 3.83
CA PRO A 224 15.42 -11.33 2.53
C PRO A 224 16.86 -11.84 2.65
N PRO A 225 17.13 -13.01 2.08
CA PRO A 225 18.48 -13.52 1.96
C PRO A 225 19.18 -12.69 0.90
N PHE A 226 19.66 -11.51 1.29
CA PHE A 226 20.71 -10.82 0.54
C PHE A 226 21.81 -11.84 0.29
N THR A 227 22.42 -11.84 -0.89
CA THR A 227 23.55 -12.73 -1.14
C THR A 227 24.58 -12.59 -0.02
N MET A 228 24.71 -13.63 0.81
CA MET A 228 25.70 -13.69 1.87
C MET A 228 27.09 -13.78 1.23
N PHE A 229 27.82 -12.68 1.23
CA PHE A 229 29.25 -12.74 1.49
C PHE A 229 29.48 -12.11 2.86
N TYR A 230 29.51 -12.96 3.89
CA TYR A 230 29.84 -12.53 5.25
C TYR A 230 31.27 -11.98 5.29
N PHE A 231 31.39 -10.67 5.52
CA PHE A 231 32.65 -10.02 5.82
C PHE A 231 32.62 -9.51 7.27
N TYR A 232 32.96 -10.39 8.21
CA TYR A 232 33.05 -10.05 9.63
C TYR A 232 34.07 -8.95 9.91
N LEU A 233 33.64 -7.83 10.49
CA LEU A 233 34.51 -6.90 11.19
C LEU A 233 34.77 -7.46 12.59
N ASP A 234 36.02 -7.83 12.90
CA ASP A 234 36.40 -8.17 14.27
C ASP A 234 36.50 -6.87 15.08
N ASN A 235 35.53 -6.60 15.96
CA ASN A 235 35.63 -5.56 16.98
C ASN A 235 36.20 -6.16 18.28
N SER A 236 37.39 -6.75 18.19
CA SER A 236 38.15 -7.22 19.36
C SER A 236 38.77 -6.08 20.20
N ASN A 237 38.28 -4.84 20.07
CA ASN A 237 38.56 -3.76 21.02
C ASN A 237 37.26 -3.05 21.42
N SER A 238 36.71 -3.50 22.54
CA SER A 238 35.52 -3.00 23.24
C SER A 238 35.71 -1.56 23.76
N ASN A 239 35.70 -0.55 22.88
CA ASN A 239 35.50 0.85 23.28
C ASN A 239 35.09 1.81 22.15
N THR A 240 34.74 1.32 20.96
CA THR A 240 34.20 2.17 19.89
C THR A 240 32.69 2.30 20.02
N SER A 241 32.25 3.43 20.58
CA SER A 241 30.83 3.79 20.64
C SER A 241 30.22 3.94 19.25
N GLU A 242 28.90 3.75 19.16
CA GLU A 242 28.04 3.76 17.96
C GLU A 242 28.25 4.94 17.00
N ARG A 243 28.92 6.03 17.42
CA ARG A 243 29.36 7.13 16.56
C ARG A 243 30.40 6.72 15.49
N SER A 244 31.00 5.52 15.58
CA SER A 244 32.14 5.08 14.76
C SER A 244 31.83 4.53 13.36
N LEU A 245 30.61 4.04 13.11
CA LEU A 245 30.31 3.32 11.85
C LEU A 245 29.83 4.22 10.70
N SER A 246 29.37 5.44 11.01
CA SER A 246 28.96 6.46 10.02
C SER A 246 30.09 6.97 9.11
N LYS A 247 31.34 6.61 9.44
CA LYS A 247 32.55 6.90 8.66
C LYS A 247 33.21 5.64 8.10
N THR A 248 32.47 4.53 8.03
CA THR A 248 33.00 3.31 7.42
C THR A 248 33.08 3.48 5.92
N LYS A 249 34.30 3.38 5.42
CA LYS A 249 34.70 3.52 4.04
C LYS A 249 35.20 2.16 3.55
N ILE A 250 34.64 1.72 2.44
CA ILE A 250 35.11 0.56 1.70
C ILE A 250 36.02 1.08 0.60
N ILE A 251 37.26 0.62 0.61
CA ILE A 251 38.22 0.87 -0.46
C ILE A 251 38.29 -0.39 -1.30
N ILE A 252 38.00 -0.23 -2.58
CA ILE A 252 38.02 -1.31 -3.57
C ILE A 252 39.20 -1.03 -4.47
N GLN A 253 40.09 -2.00 -4.62
CA GLN A 253 41.29 -1.85 -5.39
C GLN A 253 41.54 -3.10 -6.23
N ASN A 254 41.90 -2.89 -7.49
CA ASN A 254 42.49 -3.91 -8.33
C ASN A 254 43.89 -3.45 -8.80
N SER A 255 44.49 -4.11 -9.78
CA SER A 255 45.87 -3.86 -10.20
C SER A 255 46.08 -2.45 -10.80
N SER A 256 45.02 -1.83 -11.33
CA SER A 256 45.09 -0.58 -12.10
C SER A 256 44.18 0.54 -11.58
N GLN A 257 43.22 0.24 -10.72
CA GLN A 257 42.17 1.17 -10.28
C GLN A 257 41.89 1.04 -8.79
N GLN A 258 41.57 2.16 -8.15
CA GLN A 258 41.10 2.20 -6.77
C GLN A 258 39.88 3.12 -6.68
N GLN A 259 38.83 2.64 -6.00
CA GLN A 259 37.65 3.42 -5.73
C GLN A 259 37.28 3.36 -4.26
N GLU A 260 36.76 4.48 -3.79
CA GLU A 260 36.32 4.65 -2.42
C GLU A 260 34.80 4.76 -2.41
N VAL A 261 34.17 3.89 -1.62
CA VAL A 261 32.73 3.87 -1.41
C VAL A 261 32.47 4.06 0.07
N TYR A 262 31.64 5.03 0.42
CA TYR A 262 31.17 5.20 1.79
C TYR A 262 29.95 4.31 1.98
N ALA A 263 29.90 3.58 3.09
CA ALA A 263 28.79 2.70 3.46
C ALA A 263 27.48 3.48 3.80
N ASN A 264 27.32 4.71 3.31
CA ASN A 264 26.25 5.61 3.73
C ASN A 264 24.95 5.39 2.96
N SER A 265 24.22 4.38 3.41
CA SER A 265 22.77 4.30 3.56
C SER A 265 22.54 3.17 4.58
N VAL A 266 21.57 3.29 5.49
CA VAL A 266 21.24 2.31 6.57
C VAL A 266 21.96 2.49 7.93
N LEU A 267 21.99 3.70 8.49
CA LEU A 267 22.27 3.89 9.93
C LEU A 267 21.32 4.90 10.61
N ARG A 268 20.03 4.85 10.26
CA ARG A 268 18.98 5.52 11.04
C ARG A 268 17.73 4.68 11.15
N SER A 269 17.80 3.64 11.97
CA SER A 269 16.72 3.21 12.86
C SER A 269 17.23 2.02 13.67
N TYR A 270 16.85 1.98 14.94
CA TYR A 270 17.08 0.94 15.95
C TYR A 270 18.31 1.10 16.84
N ASP A 271 18.03 1.48 18.09
CA ASP A 271 18.79 1.08 19.27
C ASP A 271 18.74 -0.46 19.38
N PHE A 272 19.82 -1.05 19.92
CA PHE A 272 20.14 -2.47 20.07
C PHE A 272 21.02 -3.06 18.96
N ILE A 273 22.29 -3.17 19.33
CA ILE A 273 23.45 -3.61 18.56
C ILE A 273 23.36 -5.11 18.23
N GLU A 274 23.34 -5.44 16.94
CA GLU A 274 24.11 -6.56 16.40
C GLU A 274 24.49 -6.28 14.93
N VAL A 275 25.79 -6.52 14.64
CA VAL A 275 26.55 -6.41 13.39
C VAL A 275 25.74 -6.11 12.11
N ILE A 276 25.95 -4.92 11.54
CA ILE A 276 25.35 -4.48 10.27
C ILE A 276 26.28 -4.84 9.11
N GLU A 277 25.77 -5.67 8.20
CA GLU A 277 26.31 -5.92 6.87
C GLU A 277 26.26 -4.63 6.03
N VAL A 278 27.32 -4.34 5.28
CA VAL A 278 27.33 -3.22 4.33
C VAL A 278 26.86 -3.73 2.97
N GLU A 279 25.86 -3.06 2.39
CA GLU A 279 25.49 -3.26 0.99
C GLU A 279 26.70 -3.01 0.08
N VAL A 280 27.15 -4.07 -0.59
CA VAL A 280 28.21 -4.01 -1.58
C VAL A 280 27.60 -3.51 -2.91
N PRO A 281 27.97 -2.33 -3.42
CA PRO A 281 27.35 -1.80 -4.63
C PRO A 281 27.56 -2.73 -5.82
N SER A 282 26.60 -2.75 -6.75
CA SER A 282 26.74 -3.40 -8.07
C SER A 282 28.02 -2.98 -8.80
N LEU A 283 28.53 -1.78 -8.52
CA LEU A 283 29.77 -1.22 -9.07
C LEU A 283 31.03 -2.04 -8.75
N ILE A 284 31.08 -2.82 -7.65
CA ILE A 284 32.24 -3.67 -7.33
C ILE A 284 32.45 -4.72 -8.42
N TRP A 285 31.37 -5.22 -9.03
CA TRP A 285 31.45 -6.25 -10.06
C TRP A 285 32.17 -5.79 -11.33
N ASN A 286 32.22 -4.48 -11.57
CA ASN A 286 32.99 -3.89 -12.67
C ASN A 286 34.51 -3.94 -12.42
N PHE A 287 34.97 -4.10 -11.18
CA PHE A 287 36.40 -4.16 -10.84
C PHE A 287 37.02 -5.56 -10.98
N PHE A 288 36.19 -6.58 -11.19
CA PHE A 288 36.65 -7.96 -11.44
C PHE A 288 37.33 -8.15 -12.79
N GLU A 289 37.55 -7.09 -13.59
CA GLU A 289 38.33 -7.18 -14.83
C GLU A 289 39.77 -7.67 -14.61
N ASP A 290 40.31 -7.51 -13.40
CA ASP A 290 41.63 -8.00 -12.99
C ASP A 290 41.57 -9.38 -12.29
N GLU A 291 42.68 -10.12 -12.24
CA GLU A 291 42.78 -11.44 -11.58
C GLU A 291 42.51 -11.37 -10.06
N GLU A 292 42.74 -10.21 -9.45
CA GLU A 292 42.70 -10.02 -8.01
C GLU A 292 41.97 -8.74 -7.63
N LEU A 293 40.94 -8.88 -6.79
CA LEU A 293 40.22 -7.77 -6.18
C LEU A 293 40.54 -7.70 -4.68
N ILE A 294 40.97 -6.52 -4.23
CA ILE A 294 41.25 -6.24 -2.83
C ILE A 294 40.17 -5.30 -2.29
N ILE A 295 39.46 -5.74 -1.25
CA ILE A 295 38.44 -4.95 -0.56
C ILE A 295 38.96 -4.64 0.83
N ARG A 296 39.15 -3.37 1.15
CA ARG A 296 39.56 -2.91 2.49
C ARG A 296 38.44 -2.17 3.17
N VAL A 297 38.19 -2.51 4.43
CA VAL A 297 37.21 -1.82 5.27
C VAL A 297 37.96 -0.92 6.26
N VAL A 298 37.71 0.37 6.14
CA VAL A 298 38.35 1.43 6.94
C VAL A 298 37.27 2.15 7.70
N ALA A 299 37.37 2.28 9.02
CA ALA A 299 36.45 3.08 9.82
C ALA A 299 37.24 4.04 10.71
N ASN A 300 36.78 5.29 10.83
CA ASN A 300 37.50 6.33 11.58
C ASN A 300 39.00 6.41 11.24
N GLU A 301 39.34 6.36 9.95
CA GLU A 301 40.73 6.43 9.45
C GLU A 301 41.62 5.24 9.87
N LYS A 302 41.05 4.20 10.48
CA LYS A 302 41.74 2.95 10.83
C LYS A 302 41.28 1.81 9.91
N GLU A 303 42.22 1.09 9.32
CA GLU A 303 41.93 -0.14 8.57
C GLU A 303 41.60 -1.28 9.55
N PHE A 304 40.46 -1.93 9.35
CA PHE A 304 40.00 -3.03 10.19
C PHE A 304 40.21 -4.39 9.53
N LYS A 305 39.95 -4.49 8.22
CA LYS A 305 40.05 -5.76 7.51
C LYS A 305 40.30 -5.57 6.02
N THR A 306 41.04 -6.51 5.46
CA THR A 306 41.29 -6.61 4.02
C THR A 306 40.88 -8.00 3.55
N PHE A 307 40.12 -8.04 2.45
CA PHE A 307 39.71 -9.23 1.74
C PHE A 307 40.38 -9.26 0.39
N LYS A 308 40.83 -10.45 0.00
CA LYS A 308 41.38 -10.73 -1.31
C LYS A 308 40.46 -11.74 -1.97
N LEU A 309 39.85 -11.32 -3.07
CA LEU A 309 38.98 -12.14 -3.88
C LEU A 309 39.68 -12.41 -5.20
N LYS A 310 39.97 -13.68 -5.46
CA LYS A 310 40.51 -14.10 -6.75
C LYS A 310 39.39 -14.41 -7.71
N ARG A 311 39.59 -14.03 -8.96
CA ARG A 311 38.63 -14.28 -10.03
C ARG A 311 38.30 -15.76 -10.19
N GLU A 312 39.31 -16.64 -10.12
CA GLU A 312 39.10 -18.09 -10.31
C GLU A 312 38.23 -18.71 -9.21
N GLU A 313 38.44 -18.29 -7.95
CA GLU A 313 37.67 -18.80 -6.81
C GLU A 313 36.18 -18.41 -6.88
N ILE A 314 35.89 -17.25 -7.46
CA ILE A 314 34.51 -16.79 -7.68
C ILE A 314 33.86 -17.54 -8.82
N LEU A 315 34.60 -17.74 -9.93
CA LEU A 315 34.12 -18.56 -11.05
C LEU A 315 33.77 -19.97 -10.57
N GLU A 316 34.65 -20.63 -9.81
CA GLU A 316 34.40 -21.97 -9.26
C GLU A 316 33.11 -22.03 -8.43
N LYS A 317 32.86 -21.00 -7.60
CA LYS A 317 31.63 -20.92 -6.79
C LYS A 317 30.37 -20.76 -7.64
N PHE A 318 30.41 -19.90 -8.66
CA PHE A 318 29.29 -19.76 -9.60
C PHE A 318 29.04 -21.05 -10.37
N GLU A 319 30.08 -21.74 -10.82
CA GLU A 319 29.94 -23.02 -11.52
C GLU A 319 29.32 -24.10 -10.63
N LYS A 320 29.76 -24.19 -9.37
CA LYS A 320 29.17 -25.11 -8.41
C LYS A 320 27.69 -24.80 -8.15
N PHE A 321 27.35 -23.53 -7.96
CA PHE A 321 25.96 -23.09 -7.82
C PHE A 321 25.12 -23.46 -9.04
N LEU A 322 25.62 -23.19 -10.25
CA LEU A 322 24.91 -23.50 -11.50
C LEU A 322 24.78 -25.02 -11.74
N ALA A 323 25.70 -25.83 -11.23
CA ALA A 323 25.61 -27.29 -11.31
C ALA A 323 24.49 -27.87 -10.43
N GLU A 324 24.14 -27.18 -9.33
CA GLU A 324 23.11 -27.60 -8.39
C GLU A 324 21.72 -27.03 -8.73
N ILE A 325 21.64 -26.16 -9.74
CA ILE A 325 20.44 -25.37 -10.07
C ILE A 325 19.20 -26.22 -10.37
N ASP A 326 19.39 -27.35 -11.06
CA ASP A 326 18.29 -28.22 -11.49
C ASP A 326 17.65 -28.96 -10.30
N ALA A 327 18.35 -29.04 -9.16
CA ALA A 327 17.86 -29.65 -7.92
C ALA A 327 17.17 -28.64 -6.97
N LEU A 328 17.24 -27.33 -7.27
CA LEU A 328 16.64 -26.30 -6.43
C LEU A 328 15.11 -26.30 -6.58
N PRO A 329 14.34 -26.26 -5.48
CA PRO A 329 12.89 -26.12 -5.53
C PRO A 329 12.54 -24.67 -5.84
N LEU A 330 12.72 -24.27 -7.10
CA LEU A 330 12.41 -22.93 -7.59
C LEU A 330 10.90 -22.63 -7.61
N ASP A 331 10.07 -23.35 -6.87
CA ASP A 331 8.68 -22.97 -6.57
C ASP A 331 8.61 -22.25 -5.20
N ASP A 332 9.68 -22.37 -4.40
CA ASP A 332 9.91 -21.63 -3.17
C ASP A 332 10.42 -20.22 -3.48
N PHE A 333 9.68 -19.22 -3.00
CA PHE A 333 9.97 -17.81 -3.26
C PHE A 333 11.31 -17.36 -2.68
N GLU A 334 11.69 -17.83 -1.49
CA GLU A 334 12.94 -17.44 -0.86
C GLU A 334 14.14 -17.97 -1.67
N ILE A 335 14.02 -19.19 -2.19
CA ILE A 335 15.03 -19.80 -3.05
C ILE A 335 15.08 -19.12 -4.42
N GLN A 336 13.93 -18.83 -5.03
CA GLN A 336 13.88 -18.04 -6.28
C GLN A 336 14.57 -16.68 -6.12
N TYR A 337 14.34 -15.99 -5.00
CA TYR A 337 14.94 -14.70 -4.71
C TYR A 337 16.46 -14.78 -4.53
N LYS A 338 16.97 -15.75 -3.75
CA LYS A 338 18.42 -16.02 -3.61
C LYS A 338 19.08 -16.24 -4.97
N VAL A 339 18.39 -16.99 -5.84
CA VAL A 339 18.86 -17.30 -7.18
C VAL A 339 18.88 -16.03 -8.04
N LEU A 340 17.80 -15.25 -8.06
CA LEU A 340 17.71 -14.01 -8.83
C LEU A 340 18.83 -13.02 -8.47
N HIS A 341 19.05 -12.80 -7.18
CA HIS A 341 20.09 -11.87 -6.69
C HIS A 341 21.50 -12.36 -7.04
N THR A 342 21.75 -13.67 -6.96
CA THR A 342 23.03 -14.26 -7.39
C THR A 342 23.26 -14.04 -8.90
N LEU A 343 22.20 -14.11 -9.71
CA LEU A 343 22.25 -13.87 -11.15
C LEU A 343 22.42 -12.39 -11.50
N GLU A 344 21.85 -11.47 -10.74
CA GLU A 344 22.06 -10.04 -10.93
C GLU A 344 23.54 -9.69 -10.78
N HIS A 345 24.22 -10.24 -9.76
CA HIS A 345 25.67 -10.09 -9.60
C HIS A 345 26.46 -10.67 -10.77
N LEU A 346 26.11 -11.89 -11.19
CA LEU A 346 26.73 -12.53 -12.33
C LEU A 346 26.54 -11.69 -13.61
N SER A 347 25.35 -11.12 -13.83
CA SER A 347 25.01 -10.27 -14.99
C SER A 347 25.73 -8.92 -15.01
N CYS A 348 26.09 -8.40 -13.83
CA CYS A 348 26.88 -7.18 -13.70
C CYS A 348 28.37 -7.39 -14.01
N SER A 349 28.82 -8.63 -14.23
CA SER A 349 30.23 -8.98 -14.42
C SER A 349 30.50 -9.56 -15.82
N ASN A 350 31.77 -9.52 -16.25
CA ASN A 350 32.21 -10.22 -17.48
C ASN A 350 32.39 -11.73 -17.28
N LEU A 351 32.23 -12.24 -16.04
CA LEU A 351 32.49 -13.63 -15.66
C LEU A 351 31.60 -14.64 -16.38
N VAL A 352 30.40 -14.23 -16.82
CA VAL A 352 29.49 -15.09 -17.58
C VAL A 352 30.16 -15.70 -18.81
N ASN A 353 31.02 -14.94 -19.47
CA ASN A 353 31.70 -15.39 -20.69
C ASN A 353 32.83 -16.39 -20.41
N GLU A 354 33.31 -16.47 -19.17
CA GLU A 354 34.38 -17.37 -18.73
C GLU A 354 33.87 -18.66 -18.10
N LEU A 355 32.58 -18.73 -17.77
CA LEU A 355 31.95 -19.97 -17.30
C LEU A 355 32.18 -21.12 -18.30
N SER A 356 32.36 -22.33 -17.78
CA SER A 356 32.38 -23.56 -18.55
C SER A 356 31.10 -23.74 -19.37
N GLU A 357 31.19 -24.52 -20.45
CA GLU A 357 30.05 -24.79 -21.33
C GLU A 357 28.87 -25.38 -20.55
N GLN A 358 29.13 -26.28 -19.61
CA GLN A 358 28.11 -26.91 -18.77
C GLN A 358 27.43 -25.92 -17.82
N ALA A 359 28.20 -25.01 -17.21
CA ALA A 359 27.64 -23.95 -16.35
C ALA A 359 26.77 -23.00 -17.18
N LYS A 360 27.21 -22.59 -18.38
CA LYS A 360 26.41 -21.76 -19.29
C LYS A 360 25.12 -22.45 -19.74
N ILE A 361 25.16 -23.75 -20.00
CA ILE A 361 23.95 -24.55 -20.32
C ILE A 361 22.95 -24.50 -19.15
N SER A 362 23.43 -24.66 -17.93
CA SER A 362 22.60 -24.63 -16.71
C SER A 362 22.01 -23.23 -16.47
N LEU A 363 22.81 -22.19 -16.69
CA LEU A 363 22.37 -20.79 -16.68
C LEU A 363 21.27 -20.54 -17.72
N CYS A 364 21.39 -21.08 -18.94
CA CYS A 364 20.37 -20.94 -19.98
C CYS A 364 19.02 -21.55 -19.56
N ARG A 365 19.02 -22.70 -18.89
CA ARG A 365 17.79 -23.34 -18.37
C ARG A 365 17.13 -22.47 -17.31
N LEU A 366 17.94 -21.90 -16.44
CA LEU A 366 17.47 -21.07 -15.34
C LEU A 366 16.88 -19.73 -15.82
N ILE A 367 17.57 -19.04 -16.74
CA ILE A 367 17.09 -17.80 -17.36
C ILE A 367 15.72 -18.01 -18.00
N GLU A 368 15.51 -19.16 -18.64
CA GLU A 368 14.22 -19.53 -19.23
C GLU A 368 13.15 -19.80 -18.18
N ARG A 369 13.47 -20.65 -17.18
CA ARG A 369 12.54 -21.05 -16.12
C ARG A 369 12.04 -19.86 -15.30
N LEU A 370 12.89 -18.85 -15.09
CA LEU A 370 12.57 -17.63 -14.34
C LEU A 370 12.28 -16.41 -15.24
N ASN A 371 12.33 -16.57 -16.57
CA ASN A 371 12.11 -15.50 -17.55
C ASN A 371 13.01 -14.26 -17.35
N LEU A 372 14.30 -14.46 -17.11
CA LEU A 372 15.28 -13.43 -16.72
C LEU A 372 16.10 -12.86 -17.89
N TRP A 373 15.55 -12.89 -19.10
CA TRP A 373 16.23 -12.47 -20.33
C TRP A 373 16.77 -11.05 -20.28
N TYR A 374 16.04 -10.16 -19.61
CA TYR A 374 16.41 -8.76 -19.47
C TYR A 374 17.75 -8.55 -18.75
N LEU A 375 18.17 -9.47 -17.88
CA LEU A 375 19.44 -9.36 -17.14
C LEU A 375 20.67 -9.62 -18.03
N PHE A 376 20.55 -10.50 -19.03
CA PHE A 376 21.70 -11.01 -19.78
C PHE A 376 21.75 -10.58 -21.26
N LYS A 377 20.71 -9.87 -21.74
CA LYS A 377 20.52 -9.50 -23.15
C LYS A 377 21.73 -8.84 -23.80
N ASP A 378 22.44 -7.99 -23.07
CA ASP A 378 23.58 -7.22 -23.59
C ASP A 378 24.94 -7.76 -23.10
N LYS A 379 24.96 -8.92 -22.43
CA LYS A 379 26.12 -9.47 -21.73
C LYS A 379 26.65 -10.78 -22.31
N ILE A 380 25.81 -11.50 -23.05
CA ILE A 380 26.17 -12.76 -23.70
C ILE A 380 25.98 -12.62 -25.21
N ASP A 381 26.99 -13.02 -25.98
CA ASP A 381 26.87 -13.09 -27.44
C ASP A 381 25.68 -13.97 -27.84
N LEU A 382 24.74 -13.40 -28.60
CA LEU A 382 23.49 -14.02 -29.04
C LEU A 382 23.74 -15.32 -29.82
N THR A 383 24.83 -15.40 -30.58
CA THR A 383 25.17 -16.57 -31.39
C THR A 383 25.57 -17.73 -30.49
N THR A 384 26.52 -17.48 -29.58
CA THR A 384 27.00 -18.43 -28.58
C THR A 384 25.86 -18.88 -27.66
N PHE A 385 25.05 -17.93 -27.21
CA PHE A 385 23.91 -18.19 -26.36
C PHE A 385 22.85 -19.06 -27.06
N SER A 386 22.51 -18.75 -28.32
CA SER A 386 21.54 -19.55 -29.09
C SER A 386 22.00 -21.00 -29.25
N GLN A 387 23.29 -21.24 -29.47
CA GLN A 387 23.84 -22.59 -29.56
C GLN A 387 23.76 -23.35 -28.23
N LEU A 388 24.03 -22.68 -27.11
CA LEU A 388 23.94 -23.26 -25.76
C LEU A 388 22.50 -23.51 -25.32
N PHE A 389 21.60 -22.61 -25.69
CA PHE A 389 20.15 -22.74 -25.49
C PHE A 389 19.58 -23.93 -26.27
N VAL A 390 20.04 -24.13 -27.52
CA VAL A 390 19.70 -25.33 -28.30
C VAL A 390 20.25 -26.59 -27.62
N LYS A 391 21.39 -26.54 -26.93
CA LYS A 391 21.95 -27.68 -26.19
C LYS A 391 21.25 -27.95 -24.86
N SER A 392 20.61 -26.95 -24.25
CA SER A 392 20.05 -27.08 -22.90
C SER A 392 18.72 -27.84 -22.83
N PHE A 393 17.96 -27.94 -23.93
CA PHE A 393 16.64 -28.59 -23.99
C PHE A 393 16.58 -29.87 -24.85
N LYS A 394 15.59 -30.74 -24.61
CA LYS A 394 15.31 -31.91 -25.48
C LYS A 394 14.65 -31.46 -26.80
N LEU A 395 14.87 -32.21 -27.89
CA LEU A 395 14.52 -31.83 -29.28
C LEU A 395 13.08 -31.32 -29.45
N ASP A 396 12.12 -31.96 -28.79
CA ASP A 396 10.68 -31.67 -28.96
C ASP A 396 10.27 -30.27 -28.48
N ASN A 397 11.06 -29.65 -27.59
CA ASN A 397 10.80 -28.31 -27.05
C ASN A 397 11.62 -27.21 -27.74
N LYS A 398 12.63 -27.56 -28.56
CA LYS A 398 13.60 -26.59 -29.09
C LYS A 398 12.99 -25.55 -30.02
N PHE A 399 12.06 -25.96 -30.89
CA PHE A 399 11.51 -25.06 -31.92
C PHE A 399 10.54 -24.03 -31.33
N LEU A 400 9.74 -24.43 -30.33
CA LEU A 400 8.79 -23.55 -29.66
C LEU A 400 9.51 -22.53 -28.77
N LEU A 401 10.52 -22.99 -28.01
CA LEU A 401 11.32 -22.12 -27.16
C LEU A 401 12.21 -21.16 -27.95
N LEU A 402 12.83 -21.62 -29.04
CA LEU A 402 13.63 -20.76 -29.92
C LEU A 402 12.78 -19.65 -30.55
N ASN A 403 11.56 -19.97 -31.01
CA ASN A 403 10.62 -18.97 -31.52
C ASN A 403 10.16 -17.97 -30.44
N LYS A 404 9.93 -18.42 -29.21
CA LYS A 404 9.56 -17.54 -28.08
C LYS A 404 10.70 -16.58 -27.72
N LEU A 405 11.93 -17.09 -27.73
CA LEU A 405 13.15 -16.34 -27.44
C LEU A 405 13.45 -15.29 -28.52
N LEU A 406 13.35 -15.66 -29.79
CA LEU A 406 13.51 -14.73 -30.93
C LEU A 406 12.49 -13.59 -30.89
N LYS A 407 11.23 -13.89 -30.54
CA LYS A 407 10.19 -12.86 -30.34
C LYS A 407 10.52 -11.91 -29.18
N GLN A 408 11.03 -12.40 -28.06
CA GLN A 408 11.42 -11.54 -26.91
C GLN A 408 12.63 -10.65 -27.24
N LEU A 409 13.50 -11.10 -28.14
CA LEU A 409 14.69 -10.35 -28.58
C LEU A 409 14.44 -9.49 -29.83
N ASN A 410 13.23 -9.54 -30.38
CA ASN A 410 12.83 -8.83 -31.61
C ASN A 410 13.67 -9.23 -32.84
N LEU A 411 13.98 -10.53 -32.96
CA LEU A 411 14.77 -11.14 -34.03
C LEU A 411 13.89 -12.12 -34.84
N GLU A 412 14.18 -12.29 -36.13
CA GLU A 412 13.51 -13.28 -37.00
C GLU A 412 14.51 -14.37 -37.45
N LEU A 413 14.03 -15.62 -37.51
CA LEU A 413 14.77 -16.75 -38.09
C LEU A 413 14.81 -16.58 -39.61
N VAL A 414 16.01 -16.40 -40.18
CA VAL A 414 16.23 -16.42 -41.64
C VAL A 414 16.62 -17.81 -42.10
#